data_AF-A0A3A0EKM4-F1
#
_entry.id   AF-A0A3A0EKM4-F1
#
_cell.length_a   1.000
_cell.length_b   1.000
_cell.length_c   1.000
_cell.angle_alpha   90.00
_cell.angle_beta   90.00
_cell.angle_gamma   90.00
#
_symmetry.space_group_name_H-M   'P 1'
#
loop_
_entity.id
_entity.type
_entity.pdbx_description
1 polymer ?
#
loop_
_entity_poly.entity_id
_entity_poly.type
_entity_poly.pdbx_seq_one_letter_code
_entity_poly.pdbx_strand_id
1 'polypeptide(L)'
;MSPRPQARVMPVILVRVSIDIAGIRAGFARERPPVADDDWDALAYFDERIAAYREALRSPRVAHCGLTLRAAFDAGAAEGDRVIVSALQPADTGVPAALVQAIADAVRPLAHETGAWRRHLRAEYFDRHRAWRRETGIPIAH
;
A
#
# COMPACT_ATOMS: atom_id res chain seq x y z
N MET A 1 25.18 -45.31 -12.57
CA MET A 1 25.26 -43.90 -12.15
C MET A 1 23.85 -43.34 -12.10
N SER A 2 23.23 -43.26 -10.92
CA SER A 2 21.95 -42.56 -10.77
C SER A 2 22.22 -41.06 -10.69
N PRO A 3 21.48 -40.21 -11.42
CA PRO A 3 21.60 -38.76 -11.29
C PRO A 3 21.19 -38.35 -9.86
N ARG A 4 22.00 -37.49 -9.21
CA ARG A 4 21.66 -36.90 -7.92
C ARG A 4 20.33 -36.13 -8.06
N PRO A 5 19.42 -36.20 -7.07
CA PRO A 5 18.21 -35.37 -7.08
C PRO A 5 18.63 -33.90 -7.09
N GLN A 6 18.31 -33.19 -8.16
CA GLN A 6 18.45 -31.74 -8.18
C GLN A 6 17.52 -31.19 -7.10
N ALA A 7 18.09 -30.52 -6.09
CA ALA A 7 17.29 -29.77 -5.14
C ALA A 7 16.45 -28.76 -5.94
N ARG A 8 15.14 -28.92 -5.91
CA ARG A 8 14.21 -28.02 -6.60
C ARG A 8 14.33 -26.66 -5.92
N VAL A 9 15.08 -25.73 -6.52
CA VAL A 9 15.20 -24.37 -6.00
C VAL A 9 13.81 -23.75 -6.06
N MET A 10 13.24 -23.46 -4.89
CA MET A 10 11.92 -22.85 -4.82
C MET A 10 12.01 -21.42 -5.35
N PRO A 11 11.19 -21.03 -6.34
CA PRO A 11 11.27 -19.70 -6.91
C PRO A 11 11.04 -18.63 -5.84
N VAL A 12 11.80 -17.54 -5.90
CA VAL A 12 11.61 -16.37 -5.04
C VAL A 12 11.12 -15.22 -5.90
N ILE A 13 9.94 -14.71 -5.58
CA ILE A 13 9.30 -13.57 -6.24
C ILE A 13 9.39 -12.36 -5.31
N LEU A 14 9.86 -11.24 -5.85
CA LEU A 14 9.89 -9.95 -5.17
C LEU A 14 8.69 -9.12 -5.61
N VAL A 15 7.93 -8.64 -4.63
CA VAL A 15 6.86 -7.64 -4.81
C VAL A 15 7.35 -6.33 -4.20
N ARG A 16 7.55 -5.32 -5.03
CA ARG A 16 7.87 -3.95 -4.57
C ARG A 16 6.60 -3.12 -4.58
N VAL A 17 6.31 -2.48 -3.45
CA VAL A 17 5.14 -1.61 -3.28
C VAL A 17 5.62 -0.21 -2.93
N SER A 18 5.35 0.75 -3.82
CA SER A 18 5.56 2.17 -3.55
C SER A 18 4.24 2.79 -3.12
N ILE A 19 4.16 3.31 -1.89
CA ILE A 19 2.96 3.94 -1.35
C ILE A 19 2.97 5.43 -1.69
N ASP A 20 1.87 5.96 -2.24
CA ASP A 20 1.77 7.32 -2.75
C ASP A 20 1.56 8.37 -1.67
N ILE A 21 2.63 8.65 -0.92
CA ILE A 21 2.65 9.67 0.11
C ILE A 21 2.60 11.08 -0.52
N ALA A 22 3.25 11.28 -1.66
CA ALA A 22 3.33 12.60 -2.30
C ALA A 22 1.97 13.04 -2.87
N GLY A 23 1.23 12.14 -3.51
CA GLY A 23 -0.12 12.41 -4.02
C GLY A 23 -1.12 12.68 -2.91
N ILE A 24 -1.01 12.00 -1.75
CA ILE A 24 -1.81 12.33 -0.56
C ILE A 24 -1.53 13.75 -0.09
N ARG A 25 -0.25 14.12 0.07
CA ARG A 25 0.16 15.47 0.49
C ARG A 25 -0.31 16.54 -0.49
N ALA A 26 -0.28 16.27 -1.80
CA ALA A 26 -0.82 17.18 -2.80
C ALA A 26 -2.35 17.41 -2.63
N GLY A 27 -3.06 16.46 -2.02
CA GLY A 27 -4.47 16.58 -1.66
C GLY A 27 -4.76 17.47 -0.46
N PHE A 28 -3.78 17.73 0.41
CA PHE A 28 -3.98 18.48 1.66
C PHE A 28 -4.50 19.90 1.45
N ALA A 29 -4.02 20.57 0.41
CA ALA A 29 -4.46 21.91 0.04
C ALA A 29 -5.93 21.95 -0.42
N ARG A 30 -6.53 20.80 -0.76
CA ARG A 30 -7.92 20.69 -1.20
C ARG A 30 -8.90 20.51 -0.05
N GLU A 31 -8.41 20.17 1.15
CA GLU A 31 -9.24 20.07 2.35
C GLU A 31 -9.67 21.45 2.85
N ARG A 32 -10.75 21.48 3.65
CA ARG A 32 -11.27 22.72 4.26
C ARG A 32 -11.49 22.52 5.76
N PRO A 33 -10.67 23.14 6.64
CA PRO A 33 -9.45 23.88 6.31
C PRO A 33 -8.35 22.97 5.72
N PRO A 34 -7.35 23.53 5.01
CA PRO A 34 -6.21 22.75 4.53
C PRO A 34 -5.51 21.99 5.67
N VAL A 35 -5.05 20.79 5.37
CA VAL A 35 -4.24 19.97 6.29
C VAL A 35 -2.79 20.46 6.21
N ALA A 36 -2.14 20.71 7.35
CA ALA A 36 -0.69 20.94 7.38
C ALA A 36 0.04 19.60 7.48
N ASP A 37 1.27 19.52 6.98
CA ASP A 37 2.06 18.28 7.00
C ASP A 37 2.23 17.72 8.43
N ASP A 38 2.39 18.60 9.42
CA ASP A 38 2.54 18.22 10.83
C ASP A 38 1.25 17.69 11.48
N ASP A 39 0.11 17.88 10.83
CA ASP A 39 -1.17 17.33 11.30
C ASP A 39 -1.41 15.90 10.84
N TRP A 40 -0.56 15.35 9.99
CA TRP A 40 -0.74 14.01 9.47
C TRP A 40 0.37 13.09 9.97
N ASP A 41 -0.02 12.01 10.62
CA ASP A 41 0.92 10.96 11.01
C ASP A 41 1.24 10.06 9.81
N ALA A 42 2.15 10.56 8.96
CA ALA A 42 2.59 9.87 7.76
C ALA A 42 3.26 8.52 8.08
N LEU A 43 3.97 8.41 9.21
CA LEU A 43 4.62 7.18 9.63
C LEU A 43 3.58 6.13 10.04
N ALA A 44 2.61 6.49 10.88
CA ALA A 44 1.54 5.58 11.28
C ALA A 44 0.70 5.13 10.07
N TYR A 45 0.41 6.05 9.14
CA TYR A 45 -0.27 5.68 7.88
C TYR A 45 0.56 4.69 7.06
N PHE A 46 1.86 4.95 6.89
CA PHE A 46 2.75 4.10 6.11
C PHE A 46 2.87 2.70 6.72
N ASP A 47 3.01 2.59 8.04
CA ASP A 47 3.05 1.32 8.76
C ASP A 47 1.74 0.52 8.64
N GLU A 48 0.59 1.19 8.77
CA GLU A 48 -0.72 0.57 8.54
C GLU A 48 -0.84 0.03 7.12
N ARG A 49 -0.42 0.82 6.11
CA ARG A 49 -0.45 0.39 4.71
C ARG A 49 0.48 -0.79 4.47
N ILE A 50 1.70 -0.79 5.01
CA ILE A 50 2.61 -1.94 4.93
C ILE A 50 1.96 -3.19 5.52
N ALA A 51 1.33 -3.08 6.70
CA ALA A 51 0.64 -4.21 7.32
C ALA A 51 -0.50 -4.74 6.45
N ALA A 52 -1.32 -3.85 5.89
CA ALA A 52 -2.42 -4.20 5.01
C ALA A 52 -1.95 -4.90 3.73
N TYR A 53 -0.91 -4.38 3.06
CA TYR A 53 -0.32 -5.02 1.88
C TYR A 53 0.28 -6.39 2.20
N ARG A 54 1.02 -6.51 3.31
CA ARG A 54 1.54 -7.81 3.75
C ARG A 54 0.43 -8.83 3.96
N GLU A 55 -0.69 -8.40 4.54
CA GLU A 55 -1.82 -9.27 4.77
C GLU A 55 -2.50 -9.68 3.46
N ALA A 56 -2.74 -8.74 2.54
CA ALA A 56 -3.26 -9.05 1.21
C ALA A 56 -2.38 -10.06 0.46
N LEU A 57 -1.06 -9.93 0.56
CA LEU A 57 -0.10 -10.86 -0.07
C LEU A 57 -0.05 -12.24 0.59
N ARG A 58 -0.59 -12.41 1.80
CA ARG A 58 -0.77 -13.72 2.44
C ARG A 58 -2.03 -14.46 1.98
N SER A 59 -2.85 -13.84 1.13
CA SER A 59 -4.06 -14.45 0.59
C SER A 59 -3.80 -15.87 0.07
N PRO A 60 -4.70 -16.84 0.32
CA PRO A 60 -4.55 -18.21 -0.17
C PRO A 60 -4.28 -18.29 -1.68
N ARG A 61 -4.88 -17.39 -2.48
CA ARG A 61 -4.67 -17.36 -3.94
C ARG A 61 -3.21 -17.08 -4.33
N VAL A 62 -2.48 -16.42 -3.44
CA VAL A 62 -1.07 -16.02 -3.63
C VAL A 62 -0.14 -17.02 -2.92
N ALA A 63 -0.52 -17.54 -1.76
CA ALA A 63 0.30 -18.45 -0.95
C ALA A 63 0.43 -19.88 -1.54
N HIS A 64 -0.55 -20.35 -2.33
CA HIS A 64 -0.54 -21.73 -2.86
C HIS A 64 0.33 -21.94 -4.11
N CYS A 65 1.10 -20.95 -4.54
CA CYS A 65 1.86 -21.01 -5.80
C CYS A 65 3.19 -21.78 -5.72
N GLY A 66 3.51 -22.46 -4.60
CA GLY A 66 4.73 -23.27 -4.46
C GLY A 66 6.03 -22.46 -4.62
N LEU A 67 6.01 -21.21 -4.15
CA LEU A 67 7.07 -20.22 -4.28
C LEU A 67 7.23 -19.43 -2.98
N THR A 68 8.33 -18.69 -2.86
CA THR A 68 8.56 -17.74 -1.77
C THR A 68 8.27 -16.33 -2.25
N LEU A 69 7.46 -15.58 -1.49
CA LEU A 69 7.25 -14.15 -1.72
C LEU A 69 8.10 -13.32 -0.76
N ARG A 70 8.74 -12.29 -1.31
CA ARG A 70 9.37 -11.22 -0.55
C ARG A 70 8.69 -9.91 -0.91
N ALA A 71 8.38 -9.09 0.09
CA ALA A 71 7.78 -7.79 -0.11
C ALA A 71 8.76 -6.69 0.34
N ALA A 72 8.96 -5.68 -0.51
CA ALA A 72 9.72 -4.47 -0.20
C ALA A 72 8.80 -3.25 -0.34
N PHE A 73 8.99 -2.27 0.55
CA PHE A 73 8.11 -1.12 0.66
C PHE A 73 8.92 0.17 0.64
N ASP A 74 8.43 1.16 -0.08
CA ASP A 74 9.00 2.50 -0.13
C ASP A 74 7.90 3.57 -0.23
N ALA A 75 8.20 4.78 0.21
CA ALA A 75 7.36 5.94 -0.03
C ALA A 75 7.70 6.52 -1.40
N GLY A 76 6.70 6.63 -2.28
CA GLY A 76 6.88 7.08 -3.66
C GLY A 76 6.07 8.34 -3.98
N ALA A 77 6.37 8.90 -5.15
CA ALA A 77 5.54 9.88 -5.83
C ALA A 77 5.01 9.21 -7.11
N ALA A 78 3.80 8.67 -7.03
CA ALA A 78 3.13 8.02 -8.15
C ALA A 78 1.66 8.45 -8.16
N GLU A 79 0.90 8.17 -9.22
CA GLU A 79 -0.56 8.34 -9.16
C GLU A 79 -1.15 7.12 -8.44
N GLY A 80 -1.26 7.21 -7.11
CA GLY A 80 -1.64 6.09 -6.27
C GLY A 80 -0.54 5.04 -6.07
N ASP A 81 -0.85 4.03 -5.27
CA ASP A 81 0.12 3.00 -4.88
C ASP A 81 0.54 2.14 -6.08
N ARG A 82 1.84 1.93 -6.24
CA ARG A 82 2.42 1.17 -7.35
C ARG A 82 2.94 -0.17 -6.88
N VAL A 83 2.55 -1.24 -7.57
CA VAL A 83 3.03 -2.61 -7.30
C VAL A 83 3.83 -3.13 -8.49
N ILE A 84 5.06 -3.59 -8.25
CA ILE A 84 5.94 -4.20 -9.24
C ILE A 84 6.27 -5.62 -8.78
N VAL A 85 6.11 -6.59 -9.66
CA VAL A 85 6.40 -8.01 -9.38
C VAL A 85 7.55 -8.47 -10.28
N SER A 86 8.60 -9.03 -9.68
CA SER A 86 9.76 -9.56 -10.41
C SER A 86 10.25 -10.89 -9.82
N ALA A 87 10.87 -11.72 -10.65
CA ALA A 87 11.56 -12.91 -10.18
C ALA A 87 12.92 -12.50 -9.60
N LEU A 88 13.20 -12.92 -8.37
CA LEU A 88 14.51 -12.74 -7.75
C LEU A 88 15.39 -13.96 -7.97
N GLN A 89 14.80 -15.16 -7.87
CA GLN A 89 15.51 -16.42 -8.08
C GLN A 89 14.56 -17.47 -8.69
N PRO A 90 14.96 -18.13 -9.79
CA PRO A 90 16.06 -17.76 -10.69
C PRO A 90 15.77 -16.43 -11.40
N ALA A 91 16.79 -15.60 -11.63
CA ALA A 91 16.63 -14.27 -12.22
C ALA A 91 16.07 -14.29 -13.66
N ASP A 92 16.37 -15.36 -14.42
CA ASP A 92 15.94 -15.52 -15.81
C ASP A 92 14.58 -16.20 -15.96
N THR A 93 13.89 -16.48 -14.85
CA THR A 93 12.55 -17.07 -14.89
C THR A 93 11.50 -15.97 -14.94
N GLY A 94 10.64 -15.99 -15.96
CA GLY A 94 9.50 -15.08 -16.02
C GLY A 94 8.53 -15.29 -14.84
N VAL A 95 7.90 -14.22 -14.36
CA VAL A 95 6.86 -14.33 -13.34
C VAL A 95 5.58 -14.88 -14.01
N PRO A 96 4.96 -15.95 -13.49
CA PRO A 96 3.72 -16.47 -14.06
C PRO A 96 2.62 -15.40 -14.08
N ALA A 97 1.97 -15.21 -15.24
CA ALA A 97 0.90 -14.22 -15.39
C ALA A 97 -0.25 -14.44 -14.39
N ALA A 98 -0.58 -15.69 -14.08
CA ALA A 98 -1.58 -16.04 -13.07
C ALA A 98 -1.20 -15.54 -11.67
N LEU A 99 0.09 -15.56 -11.30
CA LEU A 99 0.55 -15.01 -10.03
C LEU A 99 0.43 -13.48 -10.02
N VAL A 100 0.83 -12.82 -11.12
CA VAL A 100 0.69 -11.36 -11.25
C VAL A 100 -0.78 -10.96 -11.10
N GLN A 101 -1.70 -11.70 -11.73
CA GLN A 101 -3.13 -11.44 -11.60
C GLN A 101 -3.64 -11.71 -10.18
N ALA A 102 -3.21 -12.80 -9.53
CA ALA A 102 -3.60 -13.09 -8.16
C ALA A 102 -3.13 -12.01 -7.17
N ILE A 103 -1.91 -11.49 -7.35
CA ILE A 103 -1.39 -10.35 -6.57
C ILE A 103 -2.23 -9.10 -6.86
N ALA A 104 -2.49 -8.79 -8.13
CA ALA A 104 -3.29 -7.63 -8.52
C ALA A 104 -4.70 -7.69 -7.91
N ASP A 105 -5.36 -8.84 -7.95
CA ASP A 105 -6.68 -9.03 -7.34
C ASP A 105 -6.65 -8.87 -5.82
N ALA A 106 -5.61 -9.39 -5.15
CA ALA A 106 -5.48 -9.32 -3.71
C ALA A 106 -5.25 -7.89 -3.20
N VAL A 107 -4.47 -7.09 -3.91
CA VAL A 107 -4.11 -5.71 -3.50
C VAL A 107 -5.06 -4.65 -4.03
N ARG A 108 -5.91 -4.98 -5.02
CA ARG A 108 -6.89 -4.06 -5.62
C ARG A 108 -7.73 -3.27 -4.59
N PRO A 109 -8.28 -3.89 -3.53
CA PRO A 109 -9.06 -3.15 -2.54
C PRO A 109 -8.26 -2.05 -1.84
N LEU A 110 -6.97 -2.31 -1.58
CA LEU A 110 -6.07 -1.36 -0.93
C LEU A 110 -5.76 -0.18 -1.85
N ALA A 111 -5.51 -0.43 -3.13
CA ALA A 111 -5.21 0.61 -4.11
C ALA A 111 -6.41 1.54 -4.37
N HIS A 112 -7.65 1.06 -4.19
CA HIS A 112 -8.87 1.85 -4.34
C HIS A 112 -9.36 2.51 -3.04
N GLU A 113 -8.70 2.27 -1.90
CA GLU A 113 -9.08 2.86 -0.62
C GLU A 113 -8.78 4.36 -0.62
N THR A 114 -9.76 5.16 -1.03
CA THR A 114 -9.63 6.61 -1.06
C THR A 114 -9.89 7.21 0.32
N GLY A 115 -9.01 8.11 0.77
CA GLY A 115 -9.25 8.88 1.99
C GLY A 115 -8.92 8.19 3.32
N ALA A 116 -8.40 6.96 3.31
CA ALA A 116 -7.94 6.26 4.53
C ALA A 116 -6.92 7.07 5.34
N TRP A 117 -6.08 7.84 4.65
CA TRP A 117 -5.10 8.74 5.27
C TRP A 117 -5.72 9.73 6.26
N ARG A 118 -7.01 10.09 6.12
CA ARG A 118 -7.70 11.00 7.04
C ARG A 118 -7.85 10.42 8.45
N ARG A 119 -7.81 9.10 8.61
CA ARG A 119 -7.81 8.43 9.93
C ARG A 119 -6.55 8.73 10.74
N HIS A 120 -5.48 9.13 10.07
CA HIS A 120 -4.17 9.45 10.67
C HIS A 120 -3.96 10.96 10.82
N LEU A 121 -5.02 11.75 10.68
CA LEU A 121 -4.98 13.15 11.06
C LEU A 121 -4.95 13.26 12.58
N ARG A 122 -4.10 14.15 13.07
CA ARG A 122 -3.93 14.43 14.50
C ARG A 122 -5.13 15.19 15.05
N ALA A 123 -5.30 15.13 16.37
CA ALA A 123 -6.43 15.73 17.07
C ALA A 123 -6.54 17.25 16.81
N GLU A 124 -5.40 17.93 16.71
CA GLU A 124 -5.27 19.37 16.50
C GLU A 124 -5.93 19.81 15.19
N TYR A 125 -5.82 19.01 14.12
CA TYR A 125 -6.52 19.29 12.87
C TYR A 125 -8.02 19.28 13.07
N PHE A 126 -8.56 18.29 13.80
CA PHE A 126 -10.00 18.20 14.05
C PHE A 126 -10.51 19.35 14.94
N ASP A 127 -9.70 19.84 15.89
CA ASP A 127 -10.01 21.04 16.66
C ASP A 127 -10.11 22.28 15.77
N ARG A 128 -9.14 22.51 14.88
CA ARG A 128 -9.16 23.62 13.93
C ARG A 128 -10.29 23.50 12.92
N HIS A 129 -10.55 22.30 12.42
CA HIS A 129 -11.69 22.03 11.54
C HIS A 129 -13.01 22.35 12.25
N ARG A 130 -13.18 21.96 13.53
CA ARG A 130 -14.36 22.33 14.34
C ARG A 130 -14.48 23.84 14.53
N ALA A 131 -13.40 24.55 14.81
CA ALA A 131 -13.41 26.00 14.94
C ALA A 131 -13.82 26.70 13.64
N TRP A 132 -13.16 26.35 12.53
CA TRP A 132 -13.49 26.85 11.19
C TRP A 132 -14.97 26.62 10.82
N ARG A 133 -15.53 25.48 11.19
CA ARG A 133 -16.96 25.18 10.97
C ARG A 133 -17.91 26.07 11.75
N ARG A 134 -17.59 26.38 13.01
CA ARG A 134 -18.38 27.32 13.83
C ARG A 134 -18.37 28.74 13.23
N GLU A 135 -17.23 29.13 12.67
CA GLU A 135 -17.05 30.45 12.05
C GLU A 135 -17.73 30.57 10.69
N THR A 136 -17.73 29.50 9.90
CA THR A 136 -18.28 29.50 8.52
C THR A 136 -19.74 29.06 8.42
N GLY A 137 -20.34 28.59 9.51
CA GLY A 137 -21.77 28.24 9.56
C GLY A 137 -22.17 26.97 8.80
N ILE A 138 -21.23 26.05 8.51
CA ILE A 138 -21.52 24.81 7.77
C ILE A 138 -21.87 23.67 8.77
N PRO A 139 -23.14 23.24 8.91
CA PRO A 139 -23.56 22.23 9.88
C PRO A 139 -23.06 20.81 9.53
N ILE A 140 -22.92 19.94 10.54
CA ILE A 140 -22.53 18.54 10.38
C ILE A 140 -23.70 17.80 9.71
N ALA A 141 -23.51 17.26 8.51
CA ALA A 141 -24.37 16.19 8.04
C ALA A 141 -23.98 14.94 8.84
N HIS A 142 -24.87 14.55 9.77
CA HIS A 142 -24.79 13.30 10.52
C HIS A 142 -25.17 12.12 9.64
#